data_AF-A0AAD8MA08-F1
#
_entry.id   AF-A0AAD8MA08-F1
#
_cell.length_a   1.000
_cell.length_b   1.000
_cell.length_c   1.000
_cell.angle_alpha   90.00
_cell.angle_beta   90.00
_cell.angle_gamma   90.00
#
_symmetry.space_group_name_H-M   'P 1'
#
loop_
_entity.id
_entity.type
_entity.pdbx_description
1 polymer ?
#
loop_
_entity_poly.entity_id
_entity_poly.type
_entity_poly.pdbx_seq_one_letter_code
_entity_poly.pdbx_strand_id
1 'polypeptide(L)'
;MSTPATTSLCTWFVAACMSVGCQNDSTMLSCRSSTNRRRRLFSKCRAQLATSLVPRSSRIQGLISSFEPCHEYYSSQSVCSKDFLFGDNKAFGSIFRDVSRRKRIHSAPRSGEAVAVAVQPLMEDAIKKKPSTKHRRVVVTGMGVETSIGHDPDVFYNNLLEGVSGISEIEGFDCSNYPTKIAGEIKSFSTDGWVAPKLSKRMDKFMLYMLTAGKKALADSGVTEEIMDQMDKSKCGVLIGSAMGGMKVFNDAIEALRISYRKMNPFCVPFATTNMGSAMLAMDLGWMGPNYSISTACATSNFCILNAANHIIRGEADMMLSGGSDAVIIPIGLGGFVACRALSQRNNDPTKASRPWDNNRDGFVMGEGAGVLVLEELEHAKARGAKIYAEFLGGSFTSDAYHMTEPHPDGAGVILCIEKALAHSGVSREDVNYINAHATSTPAGDLKEYQALLHCFGQNKELRVNSTKSMIGHLLGAAGAVEAVAAVQAIRTGWIHPNINLDTPDERVDMNVLVGPKKERLKVKVALSNSFGFGGHNSSILFAPFQ
;
A
#
# COMPACT_ATOMS: atom_id res chain seq x y z
N MET A 1 -29.76 -17.72 54.34
CA MET A 1 -29.52 -16.56 53.46
C MET A 1 -28.24 -16.80 52.69
N SER A 2 -28.26 -16.36 51.44
CA SER A 2 -27.60 -16.96 50.29
C SER A 2 -26.09 -16.73 50.18
N THR A 3 -25.42 -17.77 49.68
CA THR A 3 -24.21 -17.81 48.83
C THR A 3 -22.82 -17.45 49.40
N PRO A 4 -21.82 -18.36 49.23
CA PRO A 4 -20.40 -18.14 49.49
C PRO A 4 -19.55 -17.95 48.20
N ALA A 5 -18.26 -17.64 48.43
CA ALA A 5 -17.06 -18.05 47.68
C ALA A 5 -16.76 -17.35 46.32
N THR A 6 -15.81 -16.40 46.25
CA THR A 6 -14.33 -16.49 46.10
C THR A 6 -13.83 -16.25 44.66
N THR A 7 -13.03 -15.19 44.54
CA THR A 7 -11.87 -14.91 43.68
C THR A 7 -11.24 -16.06 42.84
N SER A 8 -10.98 -15.82 41.55
CA SER A 8 -9.67 -15.41 40.98
C SER A 8 -9.42 -15.92 39.54
N LEU A 9 -8.82 -15.04 38.72
CA LEU A 9 -7.86 -15.28 37.63
C LEU A 9 -8.22 -16.10 36.36
N CYS A 10 -7.98 -15.43 35.22
CA CYS A 10 -7.37 -15.90 33.97
C CYS A 10 -8.06 -16.97 33.09
N THR A 11 -7.76 -16.86 31.79
CA THR A 11 -7.96 -17.83 30.70
C THR A 11 -9.39 -18.05 30.18
N TRP A 12 -9.84 -17.18 29.25
CA TRP A 12 -10.79 -17.55 28.17
C TRP A 12 -10.44 -16.79 26.88
N PHE A 13 -9.42 -17.27 26.16
CA PHE A 13 -9.19 -16.92 24.76
C PHE A 13 -8.40 -18.02 24.00
N VAL A 14 -8.72 -19.30 24.22
CA VAL A 14 -8.29 -20.42 23.35
C VAL A 14 -9.31 -21.55 23.49
N ALA A 15 -10.24 -21.69 22.54
CA ALA A 15 -11.01 -22.93 22.31
C ALA A 15 -11.92 -22.81 21.08
N ALA A 16 -11.34 -22.86 19.88
CA ALA A 16 -12.08 -23.23 18.67
C ALA A 16 -11.13 -23.74 17.58
N CYS A 17 -10.30 -24.73 17.91
CA CYS A 17 -9.62 -25.60 16.95
C CYS A 17 -9.36 -26.94 17.62
N MET A 18 -9.48 -28.02 16.84
CA MET A 18 -9.27 -29.44 17.18
C MET A 18 -10.49 -30.18 17.73
N SER A 19 -11.26 -30.79 16.82
CA SER A 19 -11.42 -32.27 16.74
C SER A 19 -12.50 -32.67 15.72
N VAL A 20 -12.08 -33.18 14.56
CA VAL A 20 -12.60 -34.44 13.99
C VAL A 20 -11.46 -35.06 13.19
N GLY A 21 -10.99 -36.23 13.66
CA GLY A 21 -9.84 -36.94 13.11
C GLY A 21 -10.15 -37.72 11.83
N CYS A 22 -9.09 -37.99 11.09
CA CYS A 22 -9.03 -39.01 10.05
C CYS A 22 -9.20 -40.41 10.64
N GLN A 23 -10.03 -41.23 10.00
CA GLN A 23 -9.84 -42.68 9.94
C GLN A 23 -9.86 -43.09 8.46
N ASN A 24 -8.79 -43.77 8.05
CA ASN A 24 -8.70 -44.51 6.80
C ASN A 24 -9.47 -45.82 6.94
N ASP A 25 -10.25 -46.19 5.92
CA ASP A 25 -10.31 -47.58 5.44
C ASP A 25 -10.88 -47.66 4.00
N SER A 26 -10.02 -48.10 3.09
CA SER A 26 -10.17 -49.27 2.20
C SER A 26 -11.49 -49.48 1.39
N THR A 27 -11.38 -49.24 0.07
CA THR A 27 -11.91 -50.01 -1.09
C THR A 27 -13.22 -50.84 -0.98
N MET A 28 -14.23 -50.51 -1.81
CA MET A 28 -14.77 -51.34 -2.93
C MET A 28 -16.25 -51.06 -3.28
N LEU A 29 -16.50 -50.98 -4.60
CA LEU A 29 -17.66 -51.48 -5.39
C LEU A 29 -19.12 -51.00 -5.13
N SER A 30 -19.61 -50.28 -6.15
CA SER A 30 -20.77 -50.60 -7.02
C SER A 30 -22.24 -50.42 -6.58
N CYS A 31 -23.00 -49.94 -7.57
CA CYS A 31 -24.41 -50.23 -7.90
C CYS A 31 -25.58 -49.45 -7.25
N ARG A 32 -26.15 -48.58 -8.11
CA ARG A 32 -27.53 -48.58 -8.65
C ARG A 32 -28.75 -48.57 -7.71
N SER A 33 -29.61 -47.58 -8.05
CA SER A 33 -31.10 -47.62 -8.05
C SER A 33 -31.77 -47.53 -6.66
N SER A 34 -32.98 -47.01 -6.44
CA SER A 34 -34.09 -46.65 -7.32
C SER A 34 -35.07 -45.74 -6.55
N THR A 35 -35.72 -44.82 -7.29
CA THR A 35 -37.15 -44.44 -7.28
C THR A 35 -37.99 -44.15 -6.01
N ASN A 36 -38.95 -43.25 -6.28
CA ASN A 36 -40.30 -43.05 -5.69
C ASN A 36 -40.44 -42.04 -4.54
N ARG A 37 -41.48 -41.17 -4.46
CA ARG A 37 -42.56 -40.67 -5.36
C ARG A 37 -43.38 -39.66 -4.53
N ARG A 38 -44.03 -38.70 -5.24
CA ARG A 38 -45.32 -38.00 -4.94
C ARG A 38 -45.32 -36.82 -3.92
N ARG A 39 -45.66 -35.57 -4.34
CA ARG A 39 -46.99 -34.91 -4.59
C ARG A 39 -47.72 -34.58 -3.28
N ARG A 40 -48.30 -33.40 -2.95
CA ARG A 40 -49.11 -32.33 -3.61
C ARG A 40 -49.14 -31.11 -2.64
N LEU A 41 -49.06 -29.83 -3.05
CA LEU A 41 -50.12 -28.87 -3.49
C LEU A 41 -51.18 -28.48 -2.44
N PHE A 42 -51.27 -27.17 -2.10
CA PHE A 42 -52.44 -26.27 -1.83
C PHE A 42 -51.86 -24.92 -1.31
N SER A 43 -51.87 -23.77 -1.99
CA SER A 43 -52.91 -22.82 -2.46
C SER A 43 -53.42 -21.78 -1.44
N LYS A 44 -53.09 -20.50 -1.75
CA LYS A 44 -53.85 -19.23 -1.63
C LYS A 44 -54.50 -18.82 -0.29
N CYS A 45 -54.16 -17.60 0.16
CA CYS A 45 -55.18 -16.58 0.48
C CYS A 45 -54.62 -15.15 0.30
N ARG A 46 -55.46 -14.23 -0.19
CA ARG A 46 -55.19 -12.83 -0.53
C ARG A 46 -56.39 -12.00 -0.03
N ALA A 47 -56.14 -10.90 0.67
CA ALA A 47 -57.02 -9.72 0.83
C ALA A 47 -56.20 -8.66 1.61
N GLN A 48 -55.74 -7.54 1.04
CA GLN A 48 -56.42 -6.26 0.73
C GLN A 48 -57.16 -5.59 1.91
N LEU A 49 -56.61 -4.46 2.38
CA LEU A 49 -57.34 -3.24 2.75
C LEU A 49 -56.39 -2.04 2.79
N ALA A 50 -56.96 -0.85 2.62
CA ALA A 50 -56.37 0.28 1.90
C ALA A 50 -56.13 1.54 2.76
N THR A 51 -55.44 2.50 2.13
CA THR A 51 -55.58 3.97 2.20
C THR A 51 -55.01 4.80 3.38
N SER A 52 -54.10 5.72 2.97
CA SER A 52 -54.01 7.16 3.27
C SER A 52 -53.23 7.65 4.52
N LEU A 53 -52.12 8.37 4.29
CA LEU A 53 -51.97 9.85 4.45
C LEU A 53 -50.47 10.26 4.45
N VAL A 54 -50.20 11.41 3.83
CA VAL A 54 -48.87 12.03 3.59
C VAL A 54 -48.48 12.96 4.79
N PRO A 55 -47.35 13.70 4.74
CA PRO A 55 -46.14 13.46 5.52
C PRO A 55 -46.00 14.39 6.74
N ARG A 56 -45.17 14.01 7.72
CA ARG A 56 -44.68 14.95 8.74
C ARG A 56 -43.18 15.10 8.65
N SER A 57 -42.78 16.30 8.22
CA SER A 57 -41.45 16.87 8.37
C SER A 57 -41.04 16.93 9.84
N SER A 58 -39.85 16.45 10.17
CA SER A 58 -39.15 16.87 11.38
C SER A 58 -37.67 17.01 11.05
N ARG A 59 -37.24 18.27 11.00
CA ARG A 59 -35.84 18.70 11.03
C ARG A 59 -35.17 18.06 12.26
N ILE A 60 -34.03 17.42 12.06
CA ILE A 60 -33.02 17.25 13.11
C ILE A 60 -31.77 17.97 12.60
N GLN A 61 -31.61 19.19 13.06
CA GLN A 61 -30.33 19.89 13.11
C GLN A 61 -29.64 19.47 14.41
N GLY A 62 -28.33 19.27 14.34
CA GLY A 62 -27.45 19.32 15.50
C GLY A 62 -26.83 17.98 15.90
N LEU A 63 -25.61 17.75 15.42
CA LEU A 63 -24.46 17.25 16.21
C LEU A 63 -23.27 17.09 15.26
N ILE A 64 -22.66 18.22 14.88
CA ILE A 64 -21.24 18.26 14.54
C ILE A 64 -20.61 19.03 15.70
N SER A 65 -19.99 18.29 16.61
CA SER A 65 -19.13 18.85 17.63
C SER A 65 -17.88 19.40 16.94
N SER A 66 -17.75 20.71 16.99
CA SER A 66 -16.61 21.51 16.60
C SER A 66 -15.34 21.00 17.30
N PHE A 67 -14.33 20.60 16.52
CA PHE A 67 -12.95 20.60 16.98
C PHE A 67 -12.38 21.99 16.69
N GLU A 68 -12.28 22.82 17.71
CA GLU A 68 -11.47 24.04 17.65
C GLU A 68 -9.97 23.69 17.76
N PRO A 69 -9.09 24.26 16.94
CA PRO A 69 -7.65 24.15 17.14
C PRO A 69 -7.20 25.06 18.28
N CYS A 70 -6.38 24.54 19.21
CA CYS A 70 -5.69 25.34 20.22
C CYS A 70 -4.82 26.41 19.58
N HIS A 71 -5.27 27.66 19.64
CA HIS A 71 -4.52 28.87 19.27
C HIS A 71 -3.96 29.54 20.54
N GLU A 72 -2.95 28.93 21.15
CA GLU A 72 -2.11 29.62 22.14
C GLU A 72 -0.68 29.11 22.02
N TYR A 73 0.06 29.59 21.01
CA TYR A 73 1.52 29.67 21.08
C TYR A 73 2.13 30.57 19.99
N TYR A 74 1.49 31.67 19.60
CA TYR A 74 2.15 32.76 18.89
C TYR A 74 1.41 34.08 19.14
N SER A 75 1.81 34.81 20.18
CA SER A 75 1.57 36.24 20.27
C SER A 75 2.70 36.92 21.04
N SER A 76 3.65 37.47 20.29
CA SER A 76 4.10 38.82 20.60
C SER A 76 4.39 39.56 19.30
N GLN A 77 3.82 40.74 19.24
CA GLN A 77 3.61 41.59 18.07
C GLN A 77 4.92 42.21 17.57
N SER A 78 5.01 42.48 16.27
CA SER A 78 5.43 43.81 15.80
C SER A 78 5.08 44.00 14.32
N VAL A 79 4.33 45.08 14.01
CA VAL A 79 4.37 45.74 12.71
C VAL A 79 4.50 47.25 12.95
N CYS A 80 5.66 47.74 12.53
CA CYS A 80 5.96 49.01 11.88
C CYS A 80 5.82 50.33 12.65
N SER A 81 6.94 51.04 12.78
CA SER A 81 7.10 52.40 12.24
C SER A 81 8.59 52.71 12.00
N LYS A 82 8.86 53.41 10.90
CA LYS A 82 10.18 53.94 10.49
C LYS A 82 10.57 55.12 11.38
N ASP A 83 11.87 55.27 11.64
CA ASP A 83 12.69 56.45 11.32
C ASP A 83 13.83 56.73 12.33
N PHE A 84 15.03 56.88 11.75
CA PHE A 84 16.14 57.77 12.12
C PHE A 84 17.15 57.43 13.24
N LEU A 85 18.40 57.23 12.76
CA LEU A 85 19.68 57.85 13.17
C LEU A 85 20.58 57.28 14.31
N PHE A 86 21.88 57.18 13.93
CA PHE A 86 23.15 57.22 14.70
C PHE A 86 23.27 56.32 15.96
N GLY A 87 24.32 55.56 16.23
CA GLY A 87 25.66 55.42 15.69
C GLY A 87 26.49 54.57 16.68
N ASP A 88 27.60 54.02 16.19
CA ASP A 88 28.86 53.75 16.90
C ASP A 88 28.97 52.81 18.13
N ASN A 89 29.72 51.74 17.87
CA ASN A 89 31.00 51.35 18.50
C ASN A 89 31.08 50.56 19.84
N LYS A 90 31.98 49.55 19.76
CA LYS A 90 32.80 48.85 20.79
C LYS A 90 32.10 47.77 21.64
N ALA A 91 32.50 46.49 21.63
CA ALA A 91 33.79 45.79 21.83
C ALA A 91 34.06 45.38 23.30
N PHE A 92 34.57 44.14 23.46
CA PHE A 92 35.07 43.46 24.67
C PHE A 92 34.02 43.05 25.72
N GLY A 93 34.11 41.92 26.42
CA GLY A 93 35.16 40.92 26.59
C GLY A 93 34.72 39.94 27.68
N SER A 94 35.36 38.77 27.73
CA SER A 94 35.10 37.65 28.63
C SER A 94 35.27 37.96 30.13
N ILE A 95 34.74 37.08 31.00
CA ILE A 95 35.49 36.35 32.06
C ILE A 95 34.56 35.53 32.97
N PHE A 96 34.97 34.29 33.22
CA PHE A 96 34.50 33.33 34.24
C PHE A 96 34.75 33.81 35.68
N ARG A 97 33.89 33.43 36.64
CA ARG A 97 34.32 32.76 37.89
C ARG A 97 33.18 32.23 38.76
N ASP A 98 33.38 30.98 39.15
CA ASP A 98 32.70 30.17 40.17
C ASP A 98 33.14 30.58 41.59
N VAL A 99 32.27 30.49 42.61
CA VAL A 99 32.58 30.11 44.02
C VAL A 99 31.29 29.80 44.81
N SER A 100 31.30 28.60 45.40
CA SER A 100 30.41 27.98 46.39
C SER A 100 30.17 28.71 47.73
N ARG A 101 29.05 28.40 48.42
CA ARG A 101 28.97 28.45 49.90
C ARG A 101 27.98 27.44 50.50
N ARG A 102 28.49 26.60 51.43
CA ARG A 102 27.77 25.65 52.31
C ARG A 102 27.18 26.35 53.54
N LYS A 103 26.08 25.80 54.09
CA LYS A 103 25.79 25.75 55.55
C LYS A 103 24.98 24.50 55.90
N ARG A 104 25.37 23.83 57.00
CA ARG A 104 24.72 22.68 57.68
C ARG A 104 23.96 23.17 58.92
N ILE A 105 22.95 22.41 59.38
CA ILE A 105 22.82 21.81 60.75
C ILE A 105 21.57 20.89 60.81
N HIS A 106 21.63 19.91 61.73
CA HIS A 106 20.96 18.60 61.87
C HIS A 106 19.55 18.55 62.51
N SER A 107 18.79 17.48 62.22
CA SER A 107 18.20 16.53 63.20
C SER A 107 17.55 15.30 62.50
N ALA A 108 17.73 14.08 63.03
CA ALA A 108 17.18 12.79 62.56
C ALA A 108 16.30 12.13 63.66
N PRO A 109 15.77 10.88 63.58
CA PRO A 109 15.50 9.97 62.44
C PRO A 109 14.07 9.33 62.49
N ARG A 110 13.61 8.67 61.40
CA ARG A 110 12.76 7.47 61.49
C ARG A 110 13.06 6.49 60.36
N SER A 111 13.05 5.22 60.76
CA SER A 111 13.50 3.98 60.14
C SER A 111 12.65 3.50 58.96
N GLY A 112 13.32 2.96 57.95
CA GLY A 112 12.78 2.05 56.96
C GLY A 112 13.94 1.34 56.27
N GLU A 113 14.14 0.06 56.60
CA GLU A 113 15.18 -0.79 56.02
C GLU A 113 14.93 -1.02 54.52
N ALA A 114 15.95 -0.79 53.70
CA ALA A 114 16.04 -1.33 52.35
C ALA A 114 17.31 -2.18 52.28
N VAL A 115 17.15 -3.50 52.23
CA VAL A 115 18.24 -4.45 52.04
C VAL A 115 18.68 -4.36 50.58
N ALA A 116 19.84 -3.75 50.34
CA ALA A 116 20.52 -3.80 49.05
C ALA A 116 21.27 -5.13 48.93
N VAL A 117 20.80 -6.02 48.06
CA VAL A 117 21.56 -7.21 47.66
C VAL A 117 22.66 -6.77 46.71
N ALA A 118 23.90 -6.82 47.17
CA ALA A 118 25.08 -6.59 46.34
C ALA A 118 25.29 -7.78 45.39
N VAL A 119 25.12 -7.56 44.10
CA VAL A 119 25.52 -8.51 43.05
C VAL A 119 26.96 -8.17 42.65
N GLN A 120 27.90 -9.05 42.95
CA GLN A 120 29.28 -8.94 42.47
C GLN A 120 29.32 -9.20 40.94
N PRO A 121 30.15 -8.48 40.18
CA PRO A 121 30.27 -8.71 38.75
C PRO A 121 31.15 -9.94 38.50
N LEU A 122 30.57 -10.99 37.92
CA LEU A 122 31.35 -12.04 37.28
C LEU A 122 31.91 -11.49 35.96
N MET A 123 33.24 -11.41 35.89
CA MET A 123 33.96 -11.13 34.65
C MET A 123 33.88 -12.32 33.69
N GLU A 124 33.72 -11.95 32.42
CA GLU A 124 34.09 -12.65 31.18
C GLU A 124 33.59 -14.08 30.98
N ASP A 125 32.58 -14.22 30.13
CA ASP A 125 32.73 -15.12 28.98
C ASP A 125 31.85 -14.74 27.78
N ALA A 126 32.48 -14.76 26.60
CA ALA A 126 31.90 -14.71 25.26
C ALA A 126 31.10 -13.46 24.84
N ILE A 127 31.82 -12.34 24.58
CA ILE A 127 31.43 -11.48 23.46
C ILE A 127 31.69 -12.29 22.18
N LYS A 128 30.71 -13.09 21.76
CA LYS A 128 30.63 -13.52 20.37
C LYS A 128 30.58 -12.24 19.54
N LYS A 129 31.71 -11.87 18.93
CA LYS A 129 31.74 -10.86 17.86
C LYS A 129 30.62 -11.24 16.91
N LYS A 130 29.58 -10.39 16.83
CA LYS A 130 28.53 -10.52 15.82
C LYS A 130 29.30 -10.68 14.49
N PRO A 131 29.15 -11.81 13.77
CA PRO A 131 29.91 -12.01 12.55
C PRO A 131 29.67 -10.79 11.66
N SER A 132 30.71 -10.27 11.02
CA SER A 132 30.56 -9.15 10.09
C SER A 132 29.55 -9.57 9.03
N THR A 133 28.31 -9.12 9.16
CA THR A 133 27.24 -9.50 8.25
C THR A 133 27.63 -8.87 6.92
N LYS A 134 28.09 -9.68 5.96
CA LYS A 134 28.01 -9.30 4.56
C LYS A 134 26.60 -8.76 4.35
N HIS A 135 26.49 -7.54 3.84
CA HIS A 135 25.19 -6.92 3.64
C HIS A 135 24.34 -7.84 2.76
N ARG A 136 23.25 -8.39 3.29
CA ARG A 136 22.36 -9.27 2.51
C ARG A 136 21.78 -8.42 1.39
N ARG A 137 21.98 -8.86 0.15
CA ARG A 137 21.46 -8.20 -1.06
C ARG A 137 20.08 -8.77 -1.37
N VAL A 138 19.17 -7.93 -1.84
CA VAL A 138 17.79 -8.30 -2.15
C VAL A 138 17.59 -8.23 -3.65
N VAL A 139 17.07 -9.30 -4.24
CA VAL A 139 16.80 -9.40 -5.67
C VAL A 139 15.32 -9.66 -5.93
N VAL A 140 14.85 -9.27 -7.10
CA VAL A 140 13.52 -9.59 -7.61
C VAL A 140 13.63 -10.86 -8.43
N THR A 141 13.00 -11.95 -7.99
CA THR A 141 13.04 -13.24 -8.70
C THR A 141 11.73 -13.60 -9.39
N GLY A 142 10.62 -12.95 -9.03
CA GLY A 142 9.31 -13.17 -9.65
C GLY A 142 8.41 -11.95 -9.61
N MET A 143 7.46 -11.86 -10.54
CA MET A 143 6.51 -10.76 -10.66
C MET A 143 5.10 -11.28 -11.01
N GLY A 144 4.07 -10.63 -10.47
CA GLY A 144 2.68 -10.93 -10.78
C GLY A 144 1.83 -9.67 -10.76
N VAL A 145 0.88 -9.59 -11.68
CA VAL A 145 0.00 -8.42 -11.84
C VAL A 145 -1.42 -8.84 -12.19
N GLU A 146 -2.37 -8.03 -11.75
CA GLU A 146 -3.77 -8.03 -12.16
C GLU A 146 -4.14 -6.57 -12.44
N THR A 147 -4.35 -6.20 -13.71
CA THR A 147 -4.64 -4.82 -14.12
C THR A 147 -5.70 -4.79 -15.23
N SER A 148 -6.27 -3.62 -15.50
CA SER A 148 -7.24 -3.42 -16.60
C SER A 148 -6.69 -3.70 -17.99
N ILE A 149 -5.36 -3.74 -18.16
CA ILE A 149 -4.69 -4.00 -19.44
C ILE A 149 -3.83 -5.27 -19.44
N GLY A 150 -3.91 -6.12 -18.41
CA GLY A 150 -3.12 -7.35 -18.39
C GLY A 150 -3.07 -8.05 -17.04
N HIS A 151 -3.06 -9.38 -17.09
CA HIS A 151 -3.02 -10.30 -15.94
C HIS A 151 -1.72 -11.12 -15.87
N ASP A 152 -0.76 -10.77 -16.72
CA ASP A 152 0.56 -11.37 -16.84
C ASP A 152 1.57 -10.21 -17.02
N PRO A 153 2.74 -10.24 -16.36
CA PRO A 153 3.70 -9.12 -16.41
C PRO A 153 4.16 -8.74 -17.81
N ASP A 154 4.29 -9.69 -18.74
CA ASP A 154 4.78 -9.43 -20.09
C ASP A 154 3.67 -8.87 -20.97
N VAL A 155 2.45 -9.41 -20.87
CA VAL A 155 1.26 -8.86 -21.55
C VAL A 155 0.97 -7.45 -21.07
N PHE A 156 0.96 -7.24 -19.75
CA PHE A 156 0.79 -5.93 -19.13
C PHE A 156 1.83 -4.94 -19.67
N TYR A 157 3.11 -5.32 -19.66
CA TYR A 157 4.17 -4.41 -20.06
C TYR A 157 4.15 -4.10 -21.56
N ASN A 158 3.85 -5.09 -22.41
CA ASN A 158 3.68 -4.85 -23.83
C ASN A 158 2.52 -3.89 -24.12
N ASN A 159 1.40 -4.02 -23.40
CA ASN A 159 0.29 -3.08 -23.52
C ASN A 159 0.65 -1.67 -23.03
N LEU A 160 1.48 -1.54 -21.99
CA LEU A 160 2.05 -0.24 -21.62
C LEU A 160 2.91 0.35 -22.75
N LEU A 161 3.81 -0.45 -23.34
CA LEU A 161 4.68 -0.01 -24.43
C LEU A 161 3.89 0.47 -25.66
N GLU A 162 2.77 -0.18 -25.97
CA GLU A 162 1.87 0.20 -27.06
C GLU A 162 0.91 1.36 -26.69
N GLY A 163 0.94 1.85 -25.45
CA GLY A 163 0.09 2.96 -25.01
C GLY A 163 -1.40 2.59 -24.93
N VAL A 164 -1.73 1.33 -24.62
CA VAL A 164 -3.11 0.86 -24.48
C VAL A 164 -3.73 1.47 -23.23
N SER A 165 -4.82 2.22 -23.40
CA SER A 165 -5.60 2.73 -22.28
C SER A 165 -6.57 1.68 -21.76
N GLY A 166 -6.50 1.39 -20.45
CA GLY A 166 -7.46 0.56 -19.74
C GLY A 166 -8.64 1.35 -19.17
N ILE A 167 -8.73 2.65 -19.44
CA ILE A 167 -9.80 3.50 -18.92
C ILE A 167 -11.01 3.45 -19.84
N SER A 168 -12.15 3.06 -19.29
CA SER A 168 -13.44 3.05 -19.99
C SER A 168 -14.58 3.46 -19.07
N GLU A 169 -15.81 3.44 -19.58
CA GLU A 169 -17.01 3.49 -18.75
C GLU A 169 -17.02 2.33 -17.73
N ILE A 170 -17.58 2.59 -16.55
CA ILE A 170 -17.75 1.62 -15.47
C ILE A 170 -18.93 0.70 -15.82
N GLU A 171 -18.71 -0.61 -15.80
CA GLU A 171 -19.72 -1.64 -16.09
C GLU A 171 -20.18 -2.39 -14.83
N GLY A 172 -19.39 -2.34 -13.75
CA GLY A 172 -19.68 -3.07 -12.51
C GLY A 172 -20.93 -2.64 -11.73
N PHE A 173 -21.45 -1.43 -11.96
CA PHE A 173 -22.68 -0.91 -11.34
C PHE A 173 -23.25 0.30 -12.10
N ASP A 174 -24.52 0.65 -11.85
CA ASP A 174 -25.14 1.86 -12.42
C ASP A 174 -24.55 3.13 -11.79
N CYS A 175 -23.73 3.83 -12.57
CA CYS A 175 -23.13 5.10 -12.21
C CYS A 175 -23.73 6.30 -12.99
N SER A 176 -24.90 6.15 -13.61
CA SER A 176 -25.52 7.19 -14.47
C SER A 176 -25.69 8.55 -13.79
N ASN A 177 -25.97 8.55 -12.48
CA ASN A 177 -26.16 9.74 -11.64
C ASN A 177 -24.88 10.28 -10.99
N TYR A 178 -23.72 9.66 -11.23
CA TYR A 178 -22.44 10.11 -10.69
C TYR A 178 -21.80 11.14 -11.63
N PRO A 179 -21.08 12.15 -11.11
CA PRO A 179 -20.30 13.08 -11.93
C PRO A 179 -19.17 12.39 -12.71
N THR A 180 -18.57 11.35 -12.15
CA THR A 180 -17.55 10.50 -12.79
C THR A 180 -18.16 9.12 -13.06
N LYS A 181 -17.96 8.61 -14.27
CA LYS A 181 -18.57 7.35 -14.78
C LYS A 181 -17.53 6.43 -15.43
N ILE A 182 -16.25 6.74 -15.24
CA ILE A 182 -15.12 6.11 -15.92
C ILE A 182 -14.11 5.60 -14.90
N ALA A 183 -13.45 4.49 -15.23
CA ALA A 183 -12.39 3.90 -14.41
C ALA A 183 -11.50 2.95 -15.22
N GLY A 184 -10.33 2.63 -14.68
CA GLY A 184 -9.52 1.48 -15.07
C GLY A 184 -10.03 0.18 -14.45
N GLU A 185 -11.21 -0.27 -14.87
CA GLU A 185 -11.87 -1.48 -14.34
C GLU A 185 -11.28 -2.77 -14.91
N ILE A 186 -11.10 -3.79 -14.06
CA ILE A 186 -10.78 -5.14 -14.53
C ILE A 186 -12.09 -5.81 -14.99
N LYS A 187 -12.32 -5.79 -16.30
CA LYS A 187 -13.56 -6.32 -16.92
C LYS A 187 -13.64 -7.84 -16.97
N SER A 188 -12.50 -8.50 -17.10
CA SER A 188 -12.41 -9.96 -17.11
C SER A 188 -11.41 -10.38 -16.04
N PHE A 189 -11.81 -11.29 -15.16
CA PHE A 189 -10.95 -11.81 -14.11
C PHE A 189 -11.30 -13.27 -13.84
N SER A 190 -10.28 -14.12 -13.78
CA SER A 190 -10.43 -15.52 -13.39
C SER A 190 -9.48 -15.86 -12.25
N THR A 191 -10.01 -16.62 -11.30
CA THR A 191 -9.25 -17.21 -10.20
C THR A 191 -8.89 -18.67 -10.47
N ASP A 192 -9.22 -19.19 -11.65
CA ASP A 192 -9.10 -20.62 -11.96
C ASP A 192 -7.64 -21.05 -11.89
N GLY A 193 -7.40 -22.17 -11.20
CA GLY A 193 -6.05 -22.66 -10.91
C GLY A 193 -5.31 -21.93 -9.79
N TRP A 194 -5.79 -20.77 -9.34
CA TRP A 194 -5.10 -19.94 -8.35
C TRP A 194 -5.81 -19.88 -7.00
N VAL A 195 -7.14 -19.81 -6.97
CA VAL A 195 -7.91 -19.72 -5.71
C VAL A 195 -8.96 -20.83 -5.65
N ALA A 196 -9.09 -21.45 -4.48
CA ALA A 196 -10.09 -22.49 -4.26
C ALA A 196 -11.51 -21.97 -4.60
N PRO A 197 -12.33 -22.70 -5.39
CA PRO A 197 -13.64 -22.22 -5.86
C PRO A 197 -14.64 -21.84 -4.76
N LYS A 198 -14.48 -22.39 -3.55
CA LYS A 198 -15.30 -22.03 -2.39
C LYS A 198 -14.95 -20.64 -1.82
N LEU A 199 -13.67 -20.27 -1.88
CA LEU A 199 -13.16 -18.98 -1.43
C LEU A 199 -13.39 -17.88 -2.47
N SER A 200 -13.21 -18.21 -3.75
CA SER A 200 -13.37 -17.24 -4.86
C SER A 200 -14.75 -16.58 -4.91
N LYS A 201 -15.81 -17.29 -4.45
CA LYS A 201 -17.18 -16.78 -4.41
C LYS A 201 -17.51 -15.89 -3.22
N ARG A 202 -16.63 -15.81 -2.22
CA ARG A 202 -16.93 -15.15 -0.93
C ARG A 202 -15.99 -14.01 -0.58
N MET A 203 -14.74 -14.10 -1.02
CA MET A 203 -13.73 -13.07 -0.78
C MET A 203 -14.05 -11.77 -1.52
N ASP A 204 -13.56 -10.66 -0.98
CA ASP A 204 -13.55 -9.40 -1.69
C ASP A 204 -12.57 -9.44 -2.89
N LYS A 205 -12.86 -8.68 -3.95
CA LYS A 205 -12.02 -8.61 -5.16
C LYS A 205 -10.57 -8.25 -4.84
N PHE A 206 -10.31 -7.34 -3.87
CA PHE A 206 -8.94 -6.96 -3.54
C PHE A 206 -8.13 -8.17 -3.01
N MET A 207 -8.77 -9.08 -2.28
CA MET A 207 -8.14 -10.32 -1.82
C MET A 207 -7.88 -11.24 -3.01
N LEU A 208 -8.85 -11.37 -3.92
CA LEU A 208 -8.71 -12.26 -5.08
C LEU A 208 -7.60 -11.79 -6.01
N TYR A 209 -7.51 -10.49 -6.31
CA TYR A 209 -6.40 -9.94 -7.09
C TYR A 209 -5.05 -10.21 -6.42
N MET A 210 -4.97 -9.99 -5.11
CA MET A 210 -3.75 -10.25 -4.33
C MET A 210 -3.34 -11.72 -4.34
N LEU A 211 -4.25 -12.65 -4.07
CA LEU A 211 -3.95 -14.08 -4.03
C LEU A 211 -3.53 -14.57 -5.42
N THR A 212 -4.24 -14.17 -6.47
CA THR A 212 -3.90 -14.55 -7.84
C THR A 212 -2.55 -13.97 -8.27
N ALA A 213 -2.33 -12.65 -8.09
CA ALA A 213 -1.06 -12.01 -8.44
C ALA A 213 0.11 -12.58 -7.63
N GLY A 214 -0.08 -12.85 -6.34
CA GLY A 214 0.98 -13.39 -5.48
C GLY A 214 1.39 -14.81 -5.87
N LYS A 215 0.42 -15.69 -6.20
CA LYS A 215 0.74 -17.03 -6.69
C LYS A 215 1.34 -17.04 -8.09
N LYS A 216 0.89 -16.14 -8.98
CA LYS A 216 1.53 -15.94 -10.30
C LYS A 216 2.97 -15.45 -10.15
N ALA A 217 3.23 -14.51 -9.24
CA ALA A 217 4.58 -14.04 -8.95
C ALA A 217 5.49 -15.17 -8.43
N LEU A 218 4.95 -16.02 -7.55
CA LEU A 218 5.68 -17.16 -7.03
C LEU A 218 5.98 -18.20 -8.10
N ALA A 219 5.00 -18.49 -8.98
CA ALA A 219 5.20 -19.36 -10.13
C ALA A 219 6.25 -18.79 -11.11
N ASP A 220 6.20 -17.50 -11.41
CA ASP A 220 7.20 -16.80 -12.25
C ASP A 220 8.60 -16.85 -11.63
N SER A 221 8.70 -16.87 -10.29
CA SER A 221 9.99 -17.04 -9.60
C SER A 221 10.61 -18.43 -9.73
N GLY A 222 9.91 -19.38 -10.34
CA GLY A 222 10.37 -20.76 -10.52
C GLY A 222 10.34 -21.59 -9.24
N VAL A 223 9.56 -21.19 -8.23
CA VAL A 223 9.34 -22.01 -7.02
C VAL A 223 8.32 -23.10 -7.36
N THR A 224 8.81 -24.33 -7.55
CA THR A 224 7.98 -25.53 -7.73
C THR A 224 7.57 -26.12 -6.39
N GLU A 225 6.68 -27.13 -6.39
CA GLU A 225 6.30 -27.85 -5.17
C GLU A 225 7.54 -28.48 -4.49
N GLU A 226 8.48 -29.04 -5.26
CA GLU A 226 9.70 -29.65 -4.71
C GLU A 226 10.62 -28.63 -4.04
N ILE A 227 10.77 -27.44 -4.63
CA ILE A 227 11.53 -26.34 -4.02
C ILE A 227 10.81 -25.87 -2.77
N MET A 228 9.50 -25.66 -2.88
CA MET A 228 8.65 -25.21 -1.80
C MET A 228 8.74 -26.13 -0.57
N ASP A 229 8.84 -27.45 -0.74
CA ASP A 229 8.98 -28.42 0.35
C ASP A 229 10.36 -28.41 1.04
N GLN A 230 11.39 -27.96 0.33
CA GLN A 230 12.75 -27.86 0.87
C GLN A 230 13.04 -26.51 1.53
N MET A 231 12.22 -25.49 1.27
CA MET A 231 12.38 -24.15 1.83
C MET A 231 12.06 -24.11 3.33
N ASP A 232 12.83 -23.33 4.08
CA ASP A 232 12.47 -22.97 5.46
C ASP A 232 11.27 -22.02 5.47
N LYS A 233 10.10 -22.57 5.77
CA LYS A 233 8.84 -21.81 5.85
C LYS A 233 8.86 -20.69 6.87
N SER A 234 9.68 -20.79 7.92
CA SER A 234 9.84 -19.73 8.92
C SER A 234 10.57 -18.50 8.37
N LYS A 235 11.27 -18.67 7.24
CA LYS A 235 11.97 -17.60 6.50
C LYS A 235 11.21 -17.11 5.27
N CYS A 236 9.98 -17.55 5.06
CA CYS A 236 9.15 -17.10 3.94
C CYS A 236 7.98 -16.25 4.47
N GLY A 237 7.84 -15.01 4.02
CA GLY A 237 6.81 -14.08 4.52
C GLY A 237 5.97 -13.41 3.43
N VAL A 238 4.90 -12.75 3.84
CA VAL A 238 3.93 -12.10 2.94
C VAL A 238 3.59 -10.71 3.47
N LEU A 239 3.92 -9.68 2.71
CA LEU A 239 3.57 -8.28 2.97
C LEU A 239 2.97 -7.64 1.72
N ILE A 240 1.70 -7.94 1.46
CA ILE A 240 0.93 -7.31 0.39
C ILE A 240 -0.17 -6.48 1.02
N GLY A 241 -0.10 -5.16 0.85
CA GLY A 241 -0.99 -4.20 1.49
C GLY A 241 -2.25 -3.88 0.67
N SER A 242 -3.17 -3.15 1.28
CA SER A 242 -4.34 -2.56 0.61
C SER A 242 -4.66 -1.24 1.31
N ALA A 243 -4.95 -0.20 0.53
CA ALA A 243 -5.31 1.09 1.11
C ALA A 243 -6.69 1.01 1.77
N MET A 244 -7.65 0.37 1.10
CA MET A 244 -9.07 0.44 1.47
C MET A 244 -9.66 -0.89 1.97
N GLY A 245 -8.96 -2.00 1.78
CA GLY A 245 -9.42 -3.33 2.20
C GLY A 245 -10.70 -3.77 1.49
N GLY A 246 -11.48 -4.61 2.17
CA GLY A 246 -12.70 -5.20 1.62
C GLY A 246 -13.91 -4.30 1.74
N MET A 247 -13.86 -3.12 1.12
CA MET A 247 -14.95 -2.14 1.18
C MET A 247 -16.26 -2.69 0.64
N LYS A 248 -16.24 -3.58 -0.37
CA LYS A 248 -17.46 -4.16 -0.91
C LYS A 248 -18.12 -5.07 0.13
N VAL A 249 -17.34 -5.95 0.74
CA VAL A 249 -17.83 -6.83 1.82
C VAL A 249 -18.41 -6.01 2.97
N PHE A 250 -17.75 -4.90 3.35
CA PHE A 250 -18.25 -4.02 4.38
C PHE A 250 -19.57 -3.34 3.99
N ASN A 251 -19.67 -2.82 2.77
CA ASN A 251 -20.90 -2.21 2.23
C ASN A 251 -22.07 -3.20 2.21
N ASP A 252 -21.85 -4.41 1.71
CA ASP A 252 -22.87 -5.46 1.67
C ASP A 252 -23.35 -5.83 3.10
N ALA A 253 -22.45 -5.78 4.07
CA ALA A 253 -22.76 -6.04 5.47
C ALA A 253 -23.61 -4.94 6.10
N ILE A 254 -23.38 -3.66 5.74
CA ILE A 254 -24.25 -2.55 6.16
C ILE A 254 -25.66 -2.73 5.60
N GLU A 255 -25.80 -3.10 4.33
CA GLU A 255 -27.11 -3.36 3.74
C GLU A 255 -27.83 -4.55 4.40
N ALA A 256 -27.09 -5.61 4.75
CA ALA A 256 -27.65 -6.70 5.53
C ALA A 256 -28.06 -6.27 6.95
N LEU A 257 -27.26 -5.41 7.59
CA LEU A 257 -27.52 -4.88 8.94
C LEU A 257 -28.81 -4.05 9.00
N ARG A 258 -29.13 -3.29 7.93
CA ARG A 258 -30.41 -2.55 7.82
C ARG A 258 -31.62 -3.46 7.93
N ILE A 259 -31.49 -4.74 7.57
CA ILE A 259 -32.54 -5.76 7.73
C ILE A 259 -32.45 -6.38 9.13
N SER A 260 -31.28 -6.91 9.50
CA SER A 260 -31.00 -7.48 10.84
C SER A 260 -29.53 -7.86 10.96
N TYR A 261 -28.92 -7.73 12.15
CA TYR A 261 -27.57 -8.24 12.41
C TYR A 261 -27.42 -9.74 12.09
N ARG A 262 -28.51 -10.52 12.17
CA ARG A 262 -28.53 -11.95 11.84
C ARG A 262 -28.37 -12.26 10.34
N LYS A 263 -28.51 -11.25 9.48
CA LYS A 263 -28.34 -11.36 8.03
C LYS A 263 -26.91 -11.03 7.57
N MET A 264 -26.08 -10.51 8.46
CA MET A 264 -24.69 -10.21 8.12
C MET A 264 -23.93 -11.50 7.78
N ASN A 265 -23.08 -11.41 6.76
CA ASN A 265 -22.19 -12.50 6.39
C ASN A 265 -21.18 -12.74 7.53
N PRO A 266 -21.01 -13.97 8.04
CA PRO A 266 -20.01 -14.27 9.08
C PRO A 266 -18.58 -13.95 8.65
N PHE A 267 -18.30 -13.87 7.35
CA PHE A 267 -17.01 -13.48 6.80
C PHE A 267 -16.84 -11.95 6.63
N CYS A 268 -17.81 -11.15 7.07
CA CYS A 268 -17.74 -9.69 6.97
C CYS A 268 -16.46 -9.12 7.58
N VAL A 269 -16.21 -9.42 8.86
CA VAL A 269 -15.04 -8.86 9.56
C VAL A 269 -13.74 -9.40 8.94
N PRO A 270 -13.56 -10.73 8.78
CA PRO A 270 -12.34 -11.25 8.17
C PRO A 270 -12.06 -10.69 6.78
N PHE A 271 -13.06 -10.59 5.89
CA PHE A 271 -12.81 -10.18 4.50
C PHE A 271 -12.84 -8.67 4.30
N ALA A 272 -13.27 -7.87 5.29
CA ALA A 272 -13.18 -6.42 5.22
C ALA A 272 -11.79 -5.88 5.62
N THR A 273 -11.04 -6.58 6.48
CA THR A 273 -9.77 -6.07 6.99
C THR A 273 -8.64 -6.14 5.96
N THR A 274 -7.76 -5.13 5.98
CA THR A 274 -6.66 -5.00 5.02
C THR A 274 -5.59 -6.09 5.14
N ASN A 275 -5.49 -6.76 6.29
CA ASN A 275 -4.50 -7.81 6.54
C ASN A 275 -4.88 -9.20 6.01
N MET A 276 -6.17 -9.47 5.78
CA MET A 276 -6.63 -10.84 5.59
C MET A 276 -6.15 -11.45 4.28
N GLY A 277 -6.02 -10.67 3.21
CA GLY A 277 -5.48 -11.16 1.94
C GLY A 277 -4.09 -11.78 2.11
N SER A 278 -3.16 -11.04 2.74
CA SER A 278 -1.80 -11.52 3.03
C SER A 278 -1.80 -12.72 3.99
N ALA A 279 -2.65 -12.71 5.01
CA ALA A 279 -2.79 -13.83 5.94
C ALA A 279 -3.28 -15.11 5.24
N MET A 280 -4.28 -14.99 4.37
CA MET A 280 -4.83 -16.13 3.63
C MET A 280 -3.85 -16.68 2.59
N LEU A 281 -3.08 -15.82 1.94
CA LEU A 281 -2.01 -16.28 1.04
C LEU A 281 -0.91 -17.02 1.81
N ALA A 282 -0.48 -16.51 2.96
CA ALA A 282 0.50 -17.22 3.80
C ALA A 282 -0.03 -18.56 4.32
N MET A 283 -1.30 -18.62 4.75
CA MET A 283 -1.96 -19.87 5.16
C MET A 283 -1.99 -20.90 4.03
N ASP A 284 -2.27 -20.45 2.81
CA ASP A 284 -2.35 -21.30 1.64
C ASP A 284 -0.96 -21.82 1.18
N LEU A 285 0.09 -21.02 1.35
CA LEU A 285 1.48 -21.41 1.04
C LEU A 285 2.21 -22.12 2.20
N GLY A 286 1.61 -22.15 3.39
CA GLY A 286 2.25 -22.64 4.62
C GLY A 286 3.42 -21.78 5.10
N TRP A 287 3.44 -20.49 4.76
CA TRP A 287 4.52 -19.55 5.08
C TRP A 287 4.35 -18.97 6.48
N MET A 288 5.43 -18.95 7.25
CA MET A 288 5.43 -18.64 8.70
C MET A 288 6.31 -17.44 9.07
N GLY A 289 6.93 -16.79 8.09
CA GLY A 289 7.71 -15.56 8.26
C GLY A 289 6.85 -14.31 8.47
N PRO A 290 7.44 -13.10 8.35
CA PRO A 290 6.75 -11.85 8.62
C PRO A 290 5.46 -11.68 7.80
N ASN A 291 4.36 -11.38 8.50
CA ASN A 291 3.04 -11.13 7.90
C ASN A 291 2.23 -10.15 8.74
N TYR A 292 1.97 -8.97 8.20
CA TYR A 292 1.15 -7.92 8.79
C TYR A 292 0.64 -6.98 7.70
N SER A 293 -0.24 -6.03 8.07
CA SER A 293 -0.80 -5.06 7.13
C SER A 293 -0.16 -3.70 7.28
N ILE A 294 0.09 -3.05 6.15
CA ILE A 294 0.39 -1.63 6.04
C ILE A 294 -0.69 -1.02 5.17
N SER A 295 -1.24 0.12 5.60
CA SER A 295 -2.09 0.99 4.79
C SER A 295 -1.61 2.42 4.94
N THR A 296 -1.07 2.97 3.85
CA THR A 296 -0.56 4.34 3.74
C THR A 296 -1.10 4.99 2.48
N ALA A 297 -2.40 4.80 2.24
CA ALA A 297 -3.12 5.25 1.05
C ALA A 297 -2.39 4.81 -0.24
N CYS A 298 -2.12 5.74 -1.15
CA CYS A 298 -1.48 5.47 -2.44
C CYS A 298 -0.04 4.94 -2.34
N ALA A 299 0.63 5.14 -1.18
CA ALA A 299 1.99 4.67 -0.95
C ALA A 299 2.07 3.26 -0.35
N THR A 300 0.92 2.61 -0.09
CA THR A 300 0.83 1.32 0.62
C THR A 300 1.79 0.26 0.08
N SER A 301 1.79 0.03 -1.23
CA SER A 301 2.63 -1.01 -1.84
C SER A 301 4.13 -0.73 -1.73
N ASN A 302 4.57 0.52 -1.90
CA ASN A 302 5.99 0.86 -1.74
C ASN A 302 6.47 0.68 -0.29
N PHE A 303 5.62 1.01 0.69
CA PHE A 303 5.91 0.70 2.09
C PHE A 303 6.02 -0.81 2.31
N CYS A 304 5.12 -1.61 1.74
CA CYS A 304 5.17 -3.06 1.81
C CYS A 304 6.46 -3.63 1.20
N ILE A 305 6.84 -3.20 0.01
CA ILE A 305 8.06 -3.63 -0.69
C ILE A 305 9.31 -3.28 0.13
N LEU A 306 9.43 -2.04 0.60
CA LEU A 306 10.59 -1.60 1.39
C LEU A 306 10.69 -2.35 2.73
N ASN A 307 9.58 -2.56 3.43
CA ASN A 307 9.60 -3.30 4.69
C ASN A 307 9.89 -4.79 4.47
N ALA A 308 9.38 -5.40 3.41
CA ALA A 308 9.72 -6.77 3.02
C ALA A 308 11.23 -6.92 2.72
N ALA A 309 11.82 -6.00 1.95
CA ALA A 309 13.25 -5.98 1.72
C ALA A 309 14.04 -5.83 3.04
N ASN A 310 13.58 -4.98 3.96
CA ASN A 310 14.23 -4.79 5.26
C ASN A 310 14.21 -6.05 6.13
N HIS A 311 13.13 -6.85 6.10
CA HIS A 311 13.11 -8.16 6.75
C HIS A 311 14.18 -9.10 6.19
N ILE A 312 14.37 -9.10 4.86
CA ILE A 312 15.43 -9.89 4.21
C ILE A 312 16.82 -9.39 4.63
N ILE A 313 17.06 -8.08 4.54
CA ILE A 313 18.34 -7.43 4.89
C ILE A 313 18.74 -7.75 6.34
N ARG A 314 17.77 -7.77 7.26
CA ARG A 314 17.98 -8.07 8.69
C ARG A 314 18.16 -9.55 9.01
N GLY A 315 17.99 -10.46 8.04
CA GLY A 315 18.10 -11.89 8.29
C GLY A 315 16.81 -12.54 8.80
N GLU A 316 15.70 -11.82 8.81
CA GLU A 316 14.42 -12.28 9.36
C GLU A 316 13.66 -13.17 8.37
N ALA A 317 13.83 -12.91 7.07
CA ALA A 317 13.28 -13.71 5.97
C ALA A 317 14.34 -13.94 4.88
N ASP A 318 14.13 -14.96 4.05
CA ASP A 318 14.92 -15.24 2.85
C ASP A 318 14.11 -14.98 1.59
N MET A 319 12.77 -15.11 1.67
CA MET A 319 11.84 -14.82 0.59
C MET A 319 10.62 -14.09 1.11
N MET A 320 10.19 -13.05 0.39
CA MET A 320 9.01 -12.25 0.71
C MET A 320 8.16 -12.02 -0.52
N LEU A 321 6.88 -12.35 -0.45
CA LEU A 321 5.87 -11.84 -1.37
C LEU A 321 5.50 -10.44 -0.91
N SER A 322 5.69 -9.42 -1.77
CA SER A 322 5.44 -8.04 -1.39
C SER A 322 4.78 -7.21 -2.48
N GLY A 323 3.89 -6.29 -2.11
CA GLY A 323 3.21 -5.44 -3.07
C GLY A 323 1.93 -4.80 -2.54
N GLY A 324 0.91 -4.66 -3.39
CA GLY A 324 -0.38 -4.12 -2.98
C GLY A 324 -1.55 -4.55 -3.87
N SER A 325 -2.77 -4.41 -3.34
CA SER A 325 -4.03 -4.71 -4.03
C SER A 325 -5.16 -3.80 -3.58
N ASP A 326 -6.00 -3.34 -4.50
CA ASP A 326 -7.24 -2.61 -4.20
C ASP A 326 -8.30 -2.85 -5.28
N ALA A 327 -9.57 -2.90 -4.86
CA ALA A 327 -10.73 -3.16 -5.72
C ALA A 327 -11.90 -2.24 -5.36
N VAL A 328 -11.70 -0.95 -5.62
CA VAL A 328 -12.54 0.13 -5.06
C VAL A 328 -13.53 0.72 -6.07
N ILE A 329 -13.65 0.13 -7.26
CA ILE A 329 -14.62 0.53 -8.29
C ILE A 329 -15.99 -0.06 -7.91
N ILE A 330 -16.56 0.52 -6.86
CA ILE A 330 -17.86 0.18 -6.27
C ILE A 330 -18.58 1.49 -5.87
N PRO A 331 -19.91 1.48 -5.67
CA PRO A 331 -20.68 2.71 -5.40
C PRO A 331 -20.11 3.58 -4.28
N ILE A 332 -19.77 2.98 -3.13
CA ILE A 332 -19.21 3.71 -1.97
C ILE A 332 -17.81 4.27 -2.25
N GLY A 333 -16.99 3.55 -3.02
CA GLY A 333 -15.65 3.99 -3.41
C GLY A 333 -15.69 5.18 -4.36
N LEU A 334 -16.47 5.06 -5.44
CA LEU A 334 -16.67 6.14 -6.41
C LEU A 334 -17.30 7.36 -5.74
N GLY A 335 -18.36 7.17 -4.95
CA GLY A 335 -19.05 8.25 -4.24
C GLY A 335 -18.15 9.00 -3.25
N GLY A 336 -17.29 8.29 -2.53
CA GLY A 336 -16.31 8.89 -1.61
C GLY A 336 -15.32 9.81 -2.32
N PHE A 337 -14.70 9.35 -3.41
CA PHE A 337 -13.73 10.17 -4.15
C PHE A 337 -14.38 11.30 -4.96
N VAL A 338 -15.62 11.13 -5.42
CA VAL A 338 -16.43 12.23 -5.98
C VAL A 338 -16.65 13.31 -4.92
N ALA A 339 -16.99 12.94 -3.68
CA ALA A 339 -17.20 13.90 -2.59
C ALA A 339 -15.92 14.68 -2.26
N CYS A 340 -14.75 14.05 -2.38
CA CYS A 340 -13.45 14.69 -2.24
C CYS A 340 -13.04 15.57 -3.43
N ARG A 341 -13.82 15.60 -4.52
CA ARG A 341 -13.50 16.32 -5.77
C ARG A 341 -12.12 15.94 -6.35
N ALA A 342 -11.74 14.68 -6.21
CA ALA A 342 -10.42 14.21 -6.61
C ALA A 342 -10.40 13.55 -8.00
N LEU A 343 -11.58 13.22 -8.55
CA LEU A 343 -11.72 12.46 -9.78
C LEU A 343 -11.92 13.35 -11.00
N SER A 344 -11.30 12.93 -12.11
CA SER A 344 -11.64 13.48 -13.42
C SER A 344 -13.11 13.22 -13.79
N GLN A 345 -13.73 14.18 -14.47
CA GLN A 345 -15.13 14.08 -14.92
C GLN A 345 -15.24 13.99 -16.45
N ARG A 346 -14.14 13.65 -17.13
CA ARG A 346 -14.06 13.55 -18.60
C ARG A 346 -14.72 12.28 -19.14
N ASN A 347 -16.01 12.12 -18.86
CA ASN A 347 -16.78 10.94 -19.26
C ASN A 347 -16.94 10.81 -20.78
N ASN A 348 -16.84 11.91 -21.52
CA ASN A 348 -17.01 11.95 -22.98
C ASN A 348 -15.80 11.41 -23.75
N ASP A 349 -14.64 11.28 -23.09
CA ASP A 349 -13.42 10.74 -23.70
C ASP A 349 -12.60 9.96 -22.64
N PRO A 350 -13.09 8.78 -22.21
CA PRO A 350 -12.53 8.04 -21.08
C PRO A 350 -11.04 7.71 -21.26
N THR A 351 -10.64 7.29 -22.46
CA THR A 351 -9.26 6.89 -22.74
C THR A 351 -8.28 8.05 -22.62
N LYS A 352 -8.76 9.30 -22.75
CA LYS A 352 -7.99 10.53 -22.55
C LYS A 352 -8.14 11.17 -21.16
N ALA A 353 -8.89 10.58 -20.23
CA ALA A 353 -9.16 11.21 -18.95
C ALA A 353 -7.92 11.32 -18.05
N SER A 354 -7.13 10.26 -17.95
CA SER A 354 -5.87 10.28 -17.21
C SER A 354 -4.75 10.84 -18.07
N ARG A 355 -4.27 12.04 -17.74
CA ARG A 355 -3.33 12.83 -18.56
C ARG A 355 -2.27 13.51 -17.69
N PRO A 356 -1.39 12.73 -17.03
CA PRO A 356 -0.36 13.27 -16.15
C PRO A 356 0.48 14.35 -16.85
N TRP A 357 0.67 15.48 -16.17
CA TRP A 357 1.37 16.69 -16.64
C TRP A 357 0.76 17.44 -17.84
N ASP A 358 -0.40 17.03 -18.36
CA ASP A 358 -1.13 17.80 -19.37
C ASP A 358 -1.82 19.01 -18.72
N ASN A 359 -1.80 20.17 -19.38
CA ASN A 359 -2.39 21.41 -18.87
C ASN A 359 -3.89 21.28 -18.58
N ASN A 360 -4.60 20.36 -19.23
CA ASN A 360 -6.04 20.16 -19.10
C ASN A 360 -6.41 19.00 -18.14
N ARG A 361 -5.48 18.54 -17.31
CA ARG A 361 -5.73 17.54 -16.27
C ARG A 361 -6.67 18.09 -15.19
N ASP A 362 -7.67 17.31 -14.79
CA ASP A 362 -8.77 17.75 -13.92
C ASP A 362 -8.98 16.85 -12.68
N GLY A 363 -8.11 15.86 -12.46
CA GLY A 363 -8.22 14.89 -11.39
C GLY A 363 -7.70 13.53 -11.82
N PHE A 364 -7.56 12.62 -10.86
CA PHE A 364 -7.13 11.26 -11.18
C PHE A 364 -8.30 10.41 -11.68
N VAL A 365 -8.00 9.33 -12.41
CA VAL A 365 -8.98 8.31 -12.78
C VAL A 365 -8.78 7.10 -11.89
N MET A 366 -9.82 6.60 -11.22
CA MET A 366 -9.71 5.40 -10.38
C MET A 366 -9.35 4.17 -11.21
N GLY A 367 -8.49 3.30 -10.67
CA GLY A 367 -8.25 1.96 -11.21
C GLY A 367 -8.35 0.91 -10.11
N GLU A 368 -8.41 -0.37 -10.50
CA GLU A 368 -8.32 -1.51 -9.58
C GLU A 368 -7.31 -2.55 -10.05
N GLY A 369 -6.82 -3.36 -9.12
CA GLY A 369 -5.87 -4.42 -9.43
C GLY A 369 -4.93 -4.78 -8.30
N ALA A 370 -3.89 -5.55 -8.65
CA ALA A 370 -2.82 -5.95 -7.75
C ALA A 370 -1.47 -6.00 -8.49
N GLY A 371 -0.40 -5.73 -7.75
CA GLY A 371 0.97 -6.00 -8.17
C GLY A 371 1.71 -6.69 -7.03
N VAL A 372 2.50 -7.71 -7.34
CA VAL A 372 3.28 -8.47 -6.37
C VAL A 372 4.66 -8.78 -6.94
N LEU A 373 5.69 -8.58 -6.12
CA LEU A 373 7.08 -8.98 -6.37
C LEU A 373 7.45 -10.12 -5.41
N VAL A 374 8.21 -11.09 -5.91
CA VAL A 374 8.99 -12.01 -5.06
C VAL A 374 10.33 -11.35 -4.82
N LEU A 375 10.53 -10.86 -3.60
CA LEU A 375 11.83 -10.39 -3.12
C LEU A 375 12.54 -11.56 -2.45
N GLU A 376 13.81 -11.73 -2.76
CA GLU A 376 14.57 -12.87 -2.30
C GLU A 376 15.99 -12.46 -1.94
N GLU A 377 16.58 -13.11 -0.95
CA GLU A 377 17.97 -12.91 -0.64
C GLU A 377 18.86 -13.48 -1.75
N LEU A 378 19.90 -12.74 -2.14
CA LEU A 378 20.73 -13.05 -3.29
C LEU A 378 21.34 -14.46 -3.24
N GLU A 379 21.95 -14.85 -2.12
CA GLU A 379 22.60 -16.17 -2.04
C GLU A 379 21.57 -17.30 -1.97
N HIS A 380 20.41 -17.08 -1.33
CA HIS A 380 19.27 -17.99 -1.40
C HIS A 380 18.75 -18.17 -2.86
N ALA A 381 18.57 -17.07 -3.59
CA ALA A 381 18.16 -17.08 -5.00
C ALA A 381 19.18 -17.84 -5.88
N LYS A 382 20.48 -17.58 -5.71
CA LYS A 382 21.54 -18.30 -6.42
C LYS A 382 21.56 -19.79 -6.10
N ALA A 383 21.40 -20.17 -4.83
CA ALA A 383 21.45 -21.56 -4.39
C ALA A 383 20.39 -22.44 -5.09
N ARG A 384 19.21 -21.88 -5.36
CA ARG A 384 18.15 -22.58 -6.12
C ARG A 384 18.16 -22.31 -7.63
N GLY A 385 19.16 -21.59 -8.15
CA GLY A 385 19.27 -21.27 -9.58
C GLY A 385 18.15 -20.34 -10.09
N ALA A 386 17.66 -19.43 -9.24
CA ALA A 386 16.58 -18.51 -9.60
C ALA A 386 16.97 -17.57 -10.74
N LYS A 387 16.00 -17.27 -11.61
CA LYS A 387 16.11 -16.13 -12.53
C LYS A 387 16.03 -14.84 -11.71
N ILE A 388 16.99 -13.94 -11.92
CA ILE A 388 17.01 -12.63 -11.26
C ILE A 388 16.63 -11.56 -12.30
N TYR A 389 15.56 -10.82 -12.01
CA TYR A 389 15.06 -9.76 -12.89
C TYR A 389 15.77 -8.43 -12.67
N ALA A 390 15.97 -8.07 -11.41
CA ALA A 390 16.61 -6.83 -10.98
C ALA A 390 17.12 -6.97 -9.55
N GLU A 391 17.99 -6.07 -9.14
CA GLU A 391 18.36 -5.89 -7.75
C GLU A 391 17.53 -4.75 -7.13
N PHE A 392 17.05 -4.96 -5.91
CA PHE A 392 16.46 -3.90 -5.08
C PHE A 392 17.57 -3.20 -4.31
N LEU A 393 17.78 -1.91 -4.58
CA LEU A 393 18.88 -1.16 -3.99
C LEU A 393 18.54 -0.51 -2.65
N GLY A 394 17.25 -0.28 -2.38
CA GLY A 394 16.79 0.40 -1.18
C GLY A 394 15.63 1.34 -1.45
N GLY A 395 15.31 2.14 -0.45
CA GLY A 395 14.24 3.12 -0.53
C GLY A 395 14.06 3.91 0.76
N SER A 396 13.05 4.76 0.76
CA SER A 396 12.66 5.58 1.90
C SER A 396 11.16 5.81 1.92
N PHE A 397 10.68 6.22 3.08
CA PHE A 397 9.41 6.89 3.23
C PHE A 397 9.51 8.07 4.19
N THR A 398 8.68 9.08 3.98
CA THR A 398 8.60 10.30 4.81
C THR A 398 7.15 10.73 4.97
N SER A 399 6.92 11.75 5.80
CA SER A 399 5.63 12.43 5.90
C SER A 399 5.77 13.90 5.57
N ASP A 400 4.80 14.45 4.84
CA ASP A 400 4.71 15.89 4.59
C ASP A 400 4.38 16.68 5.87
N ALA A 401 3.68 16.07 6.83
CA ALA A 401 3.18 16.73 8.04
C ALA A 401 2.46 18.08 7.77
N TYR A 402 1.70 18.14 6.68
CA TYR A 402 1.13 19.39 6.15
C TYR A 402 -0.40 19.35 6.02
N HIS A 403 -0.93 18.56 5.08
CA HIS A 403 -2.37 18.50 4.82
C HIS A 403 -2.83 17.05 4.57
N MET A 404 -4.11 16.78 4.80
CA MET A 404 -4.67 15.43 4.68
C MET A 404 -4.70 14.91 3.24
N THR A 405 -4.81 15.78 2.24
CA THR A 405 -4.95 15.39 0.82
C THR A 405 -4.08 16.18 -0.13
N GLU A 406 -3.51 17.31 0.32
CA GLU A 406 -2.69 18.17 -0.53
C GLU A 406 -1.22 17.94 -0.19
N PRO A 407 -0.35 17.88 -1.21
CA PRO A 407 1.09 17.75 -0.97
C PRO A 407 1.65 19.03 -0.35
N HIS A 408 2.79 18.92 0.31
CA HIS A 408 3.52 20.09 0.81
C HIS A 408 3.78 21.10 -0.33
N PRO A 409 3.52 22.42 -0.16
CA PRO A 409 3.63 23.41 -1.23
C PRO A 409 5.00 23.51 -1.88
N ASP A 410 6.08 23.27 -1.11
CA ASP A 410 7.45 23.27 -1.64
C ASP A 410 7.93 21.89 -2.12
N GLY A 411 7.08 20.85 -2.07
CA GLY A 411 7.49 19.47 -2.37
C GLY A 411 8.52 18.90 -1.38
N ALA A 412 8.71 19.55 -0.22
CA ALA A 412 9.79 19.25 0.72
C ALA A 412 9.77 17.80 1.23
N GLY A 413 8.60 17.22 1.50
CA GLY A 413 8.50 15.82 1.93
C GLY A 413 8.89 14.83 0.83
N VAL A 414 8.56 15.14 -0.43
CA VAL A 414 8.97 14.35 -1.60
C VAL A 414 10.49 14.42 -1.81
N ILE A 415 11.06 15.64 -1.78
CA ILE A 415 12.52 15.84 -1.89
C ILE A 415 13.23 15.05 -0.79
N LEU A 416 12.81 15.22 0.47
CA LEU A 416 13.37 14.50 1.61
C LEU A 416 13.27 12.98 1.45
N CYS A 417 12.17 12.48 0.88
CA CYS A 417 11.99 11.06 0.62
C CYS A 417 13.03 10.54 -0.37
N ILE A 418 13.18 11.21 -1.51
CA ILE A 418 14.14 10.85 -2.55
C ILE A 418 15.57 10.92 -2.02
N GLU A 419 15.93 12.00 -1.33
CA GLU A 419 17.29 12.18 -0.78
C GLU A 419 17.65 11.10 0.23
N LYS A 420 16.71 10.73 1.12
CA LYS A 420 16.90 9.60 2.04
C LYS A 420 17.00 8.27 1.30
N ALA A 421 16.22 8.06 0.24
CA ALA A 421 16.26 6.84 -0.53
C ALA A 421 17.62 6.66 -1.22
N LEU A 422 18.18 7.74 -1.79
CA LEU A 422 19.53 7.78 -2.35
C LEU A 422 20.59 7.53 -1.27
N ALA A 423 20.49 8.21 -0.12
CA ALA A 423 21.43 8.05 0.98
C ALA A 423 21.43 6.62 1.56
N HIS A 424 20.27 5.99 1.72
CA HIS A 424 20.15 4.63 2.24
C HIS A 424 20.62 3.57 1.24
N SER A 425 20.42 3.80 -0.06
CA SER A 425 20.86 2.87 -1.12
C SER A 425 22.32 3.06 -1.54
N GLY A 426 22.93 4.20 -1.22
CA GLY A 426 24.27 4.55 -1.69
C GLY A 426 24.33 4.91 -3.18
N VAL A 427 23.18 5.15 -3.82
CA VAL A 427 23.07 5.49 -5.24
C VAL A 427 23.33 6.98 -5.46
N SER A 428 24.16 7.30 -6.46
CA SER A 428 24.40 8.68 -6.89
C SER A 428 23.21 9.22 -7.68
N ARG A 429 22.92 10.52 -7.59
CA ARG A 429 21.80 11.17 -8.29
C ARG A 429 21.91 11.00 -9.82
N GLU A 430 23.14 10.95 -10.32
CA GLU A 430 23.50 10.84 -11.73
C GLU A 430 23.23 9.44 -12.29
N ASP A 431 23.14 8.42 -11.44
CA ASP A 431 22.87 7.04 -11.84
C ASP A 431 21.37 6.76 -12.00
N VAL A 432 20.51 7.58 -11.37
CA VAL A 432 19.05 7.49 -11.55
C VAL A 432 18.67 8.14 -12.87
N ASN A 433 18.48 7.33 -13.91
CA ASN A 433 18.12 7.79 -15.24
C ASN A 433 16.70 7.42 -15.67
N TYR A 434 15.96 6.65 -14.87
CA TYR A 434 14.55 6.35 -15.13
C TYR A 434 13.69 6.52 -13.88
N ILE A 435 12.55 7.19 -14.02
CA ILE A 435 11.58 7.36 -12.93
C ILE A 435 10.19 7.00 -13.45
N ASN A 436 9.56 6.02 -12.80
CA ASN A 436 8.12 5.82 -12.90
C ASN A 436 7.47 6.66 -11.78
N ALA A 437 6.88 7.78 -12.19
CA ALA A 437 6.39 8.81 -11.28
C ALA A 437 5.06 8.44 -10.64
N HIS A 438 4.74 9.10 -9.54
CA HIS A 438 3.42 8.99 -8.94
C HIS A 438 2.33 9.65 -9.81
N ALA A 439 2.62 10.81 -10.40
CA ALA A 439 1.82 11.69 -11.24
C ALA A 439 0.43 11.15 -11.57
N THR A 440 -0.52 11.57 -10.74
CA THR A 440 -1.88 11.05 -10.69
C THR A 440 -2.82 11.75 -11.67
N SER A 441 -2.33 12.67 -12.50
CA SER A 441 -3.16 13.55 -13.34
C SER A 441 -3.93 14.58 -12.50
N THR A 442 -3.38 14.98 -11.35
CA THR A 442 -3.95 16.04 -10.50
C THR A 442 -3.17 17.34 -10.71
N PRO A 443 -3.84 18.52 -10.71
CA PRO A 443 -3.16 19.79 -10.94
C PRO A 443 -2.01 20.05 -9.96
N ALA A 444 -2.25 19.85 -8.66
CA ALA A 444 -1.28 20.09 -7.61
C ALA A 444 -0.21 18.98 -7.52
N GLY A 445 -0.63 17.71 -7.50
CA GLY A 445 0.28 16.57 -7.28
C GLY A 445 1.35 16.47 -8.37
N ASP A 446 0.94 16.50 -9.64
CA ASP A 446 1.85 16.32 -10.78
C ASP A 446 2.97 17.38 -10.82
N LEU A 447 2.63 18.65 -10.56
CA LEU A 447 3.61 19.73 -10.57
C LEU A 447 4.55 19.67 -9.39
N LYS A 448 4.04 19.31 -8.21
CA LYS A 448 4.86 19.25 -6.99
C LYS A 448 5.84 18.09 -7.07
N GLU A 449 5.41 16.95 -7.58
CA GLU A 449 6.34 15.87 -7.91
C GLU A 449 7.36 16.31 -8.96
N TYR A 450 6.92 16.90 -10.07
CA TYR A 450 7.83 17.32 -11.14
C TYR A 450 8.91 18.29 -10.64
N GLN A 451 8.53 19.29 -9.83
CA GLN A 451 9.45 20.24 -9.21
C GLN A 451 10.45 19.55 -8.28
N ALA A 452 9.99 18.59 -7.47
CA ALA A 452 10.86 17.81 -6.60
C ALA A 452 11.83 16.92 -7.41
N LEU A 453 11.39 16.33 -8.52
CA LEU A 453 12.25 15.56 -9.42
C LEU A 453 13.33 16.42 -10.04
N LEU A 454 13.01 17.63 -10.52
CA LEU A 454 14.01 18.56 -11.05
C LEU A 454 14.98 19.05 -9.97
N HIS A 455 14.50 19.27 -8.74
CA HIS A 455 15.37 19.59 -7.63
C HIS A 455 16.39 18.47 -7.35
N CYS A 456 15.93 17.21 -7.39
CA CYS A 456 16.79 16.07 -7.09
C CYS A 456 17.72 15.69 -8.25
N PHE A 457 17.24 15.78 -9.49
CA PHE A 457 17.85 15.15 -10.66
C PHE A 457 17.98 16.06 -11.89
N GLY A 458 17.63 17.35 -11.82
CA GLY A 458 17.53 18.24 -12.99
C GLY A 458 18.82 18.46 -13.79
N GLN A 459 19.98 18.04 -13.26
CA GLN A 459 21.25 18.07 -13.98
C GLN A 459 21.52 16.78 -14.78
N ASN A 460 20.73 15.73 -14.57
CA ASN A 460 20.89 14.46 -15.26
C ASN A 460 20.21 14.48 -16.63
N LYS A 461 21.01 14.61 -17.70
CA LYS A 461 20.52 14.65 -19.09
C LYS A 461 19.94 13.32 -19.59
N GLU A 462 20.29 12.20 -18.95
CA GLU A 462 19.74 10.88 -19.29
C GLU A 462 18.40 10.61 -18.62
N LEU A 463 17.95 11.48 -17.71
CA LEU A 463 16.73 11.28 -16.96
C LEU A 463 15.51 11.19 -17.88
N ARG A 464 14.73 10.13 -17.71
CA ARG A 464 13.42 9.95 -18.33
C ARG A 464 12.38 9.65 -17.28
N VAL A 465 11.24 10.34 -17.37
CA VAL A 465 10.14 10.26 -16.40
C VAL A 465 8.84 9.97 -17.13
N ASN A 466 8.07 8.99 -16.67
CA ASN A 466 6.73 8.70 -17.19
C ASN A 466 5.76 8.35 -16.05
N SER A 467 4.49 8.15 -16.39
CA SER A 467 3.47 7.68 -15.46
C SER A 467 2.63 6.58 -16.10
N THR A 468 2.66 5.38 -15.53
CA THR A 468 1.80 4.27 -15.94
C THR A 468 0.31 4.61 -15.78
N LYS A 469 -0.02 5.51 -14.85
CA LYS A 469 -1.40 5.90 -14.53
C LYS A 469 -2.12 6.57 -15.68
N SER A 470 -1.39 7.09 -16.68
CA SER A 470 -1.96 7.54 -17.96
C SER A 470 -2.75 6.43 -18.67
N MET A 471 -2.36 5.17 -18.49
CA MET A 471 -2.97 3.99 -19.12
C MET A 471 -3.89 3.20 -18.19
N ILE A 472 -3.47 2.96 -16.94
CA ILE A 472 -4.21 2.07 -16.02
C ILE A 472 -5.09 2.82 -14.99
N GLY A 473 -5.03 4.16 -14.99
CA GLY A 473 -5.59 4.95 -13.90
C GLY A 473 -4.78 4.78 -12.61
N HIS A 474 -5.36 5.17 -11.48
CA HIS A 474 -4.73 5.11 -10.18
C HIS A 474 -5.30 3.96 -9.34
N LEU A 475 -4.52 2.89 -9.21
CA LEU A 475 -4.89 1.68 -8.46
C LEU A 475 -4.72 1.82 -6.93
N LEU A 476 -4.79 3.06 -6.42
CA LEU A 476 -4.63 3.38 -5.00
C LEU A 476 -3.43 2.67 -4.35
N GLY A 477 -3.65 1.79 -3.36
CA GLY A 477 -2.61 1.09 -2.63
C GLY A 477 -1.87 0.04 -3.46
N ALA A 478 -2.44 -0.42 -4.59
CA ALA A 478 -1.76 -1.34 -5.51
C ALA A 478 -0.85 -0.64 -6.53
N ALA A 479 -1.00 0.68 -6.70
CA ALA A 479 -0.33 1.45 -7.76
C ALA A 479 1.19 1.29 -7.74
N GLY A 480 1.83 1.53 -6.59
CA GLY A 480 3.28 1.44 -6.44
C GLY A 480 3.87 0.07 -6.78
N ALA A 481 3.15 -1.02 -6.49
CA ALA A 481 3.60 -2.37 -6.83
C ALA A 481 3.51 -2.67 -8.34
N VAL A 482 2.41 -2.26 -8.99
CA VAL A 482 2.27 -2.39 -10.44
C VAL A 482 3.29 -1.50 -11.17
N GLU A 483 3.57 -0.32 -10.63
CA GLU A 483 4.61 0.60 -11.10
C GLU A 483 6.03 0.06 -10.90
N ALA A 484 6.27 -0.65 -9.80
CA ALA A 484 7.53 -1.36 -9.55
C ALA A 484 7.73 -2.51 -10.55
N VAL A 485 6.68 -3.28 -10.87
CA VAL A 485 6.75 -4.28 -11.96
C VAL A 485 7.09 -3.61 -13.29
N ALA A 486 6.46 -2.48 -13.63
CA ALA A 486 6.80 -1.73 -14.84
C ALA A 486 8.25 -1.21 -14.83
N ALA A 487 8.79 -0.79 -13.68
CA ALA A 487 10.17 -0.37 -13.54
C ALA A 487 11.17 -1.52 -13.73
N VAL A 488 10.89 -2.69 -13.15
CA VAL A 488 11.69 -3.90 -13.33
C VAL A 488 11.64 -4.39 -14.79
N GLN A 489 10.47 -4.30 -15.43
CA GLN A 489 10.34 -4.61 -16.87
C GLN A 489 11.09 -3.63 -17.76
N ALA A 490 11.14 -2.35 -17.41
CA ALA A 490 11.96 -1.36 -18.13
C ALA A 490 13.45 -1.71 -18.08
N ILE A 491 13.94 -2.09 -16.89
CA ILE A 491 15.31 -2.59 -16.70
C ILE A 491 15.58 -3.80 -17.60
N ARG A 492 14.66 -4.77 -17.61
CA ARG A 492 14.81 -6.03 -18.35
C ARG A 492 14.78 -5.86 -19.86
N THR A 493 13.90 -5.00 -20.36
CA THR A 493 13.62 -4.89 -21.80
C THR A 493 14.43 -3.78 -22.48
N GLY A 494 14.90 -2.79 -21.73
CA GLY A 494 15.56 -1.59 -22.24
C GLY A 494 14.61 -0.70 -23.06
N TRP A 495 13.30 -0.85 -22.87
CA TRP A 495 12.25 0.04 -23.38
C TRP A 495 11.56 0.70 -22.20
N ILE A 496 11.12 1.95 -22.37
CA ILE A 496 10.29 2.66 -21.40
C ILE A 496 8.98 3.05 -22.09
N HIS A 497 7.86 2.90 -21.38
CA HIS A 497 6.52 3.15 -21.94
C HIS A 497 6.25 4.65 -22.11
N PRO A 498 5.38 5.03 -23.07
CA PRO A 498 4.97 6.41 -23.25
C PRO A 498 4.22 6.96 -22.03
N ASN A 499 4.10 8.29 -21.98
CA ASN A 499 3.07 8.97 -21.22
C ASN A 499 1.95 9.39 -22.18
N ILE A 500 0.89 8.58 -22.28
CA ILE A 500 -0.23 8.88 -23.20
C ILE A 500 -1.04 10.09 -22.69
N ASN A 501 -1.83 10.69 -23.58
CA ASN A 501 -2.72 11.82 -23.30
C ASN A 501 -2.04 13.16 -22.93
N LEU A 502 -0.73 13.28 -23.18
CA LEU A 502 0.03 14.51 -23.00
C LEU A 502 -0.03 15.37 -24.28
N ASP A 503 -1.23 15.81 -24.65
CA ASP A 503 -1.53 16.53 -25.91
C ASP A 503 -1.11 18.01 -25.83
N THR A 504 -1.25 18.63 -24.65
CA THR A 504 -0.88 20.02 -24.35
C THR A 504 -0.12 20.03 -23.03
N PRO A 505 1.20 19.78 -23.03
CA PRO A 505 2.01 19.79 -21.83
C PRO A 505 1.87 21.09 -21.05
N ASP A 506 1.84 21.01 -19.71
CA ASP A 506 1.86 22.18 -18.84
C ASP A 506 3.13 23.02 -19.10
N GLU A 507 3.01 24.34 -19.22
CA GLU A 507 4.15 25.22 -19.55
C GLU A 507 5.29 25.16 -18.51
N ARG A 508 4.99 24.65 -17.31
CA ARG A 508 5.96 24.48 -16.22
C ARG A 508 6.74 23.16 -16.28
N VAL A 509 6.44 22.29 -17.24
CA VAL A 509 7.16 21.00 -17.41
C VAL A 509 8.04 21.00 -18.66
N ASP A 510 9.28 20.51 -18.52
CA ASP A 510 10.22 20.28 -19.61
C ASP A 510 9.98 18.90 -20.25
N MET A 511 9.55 18.92 -21.51
CA MET A 511 9.32 17.72 -22.32
C MET A 511 10.59 16.91 -22.63
N ASN A 512 11.79 17.46 -22.42
CA ASN A 512 13.03 16.69 -22.58
C ASN A 512 13.26 15.71 -21.43
N VAL A 513 12.60 15.91 -20.28
CA VAL A 513 12.67 15.03 -19.12
C VAL A 513 11.57 13.97 -19.15
N LEU A 514 10.40 14.32 -19.68
CA LEU A 514 9.27 13.40 -19.77
C LEU A 514 9.43 12.44 -20.96
N VAL A 515 9.03 11.19 -20.80
CA VAL A 515 8.83 10.29 -21.95
C VAL A 515 7.61 10.78 -22.70
N GLY A 516 7.78 11.04 -24.00
CA GLY A 516 6.72 11.57 -24.84
C GLY A 516 5.56 10.59 -25.10
N PRO A 517 4.74 10.84 -26.15
CA PRO A 517 3.59 10.00 -26.49
C PRO A 517 3.98 8.65 -27.11
N LYS A 518 5.27 8.35 -27.25
CA LYS A 518 5.79 7.10 -27.82
C LYS A 518 6.80 6.46 -26.87
N LYS A 519 6.87 5.13 -26.86
CA LYS A 519 7.91 4.39 -26.14
C LYS A 519 9.31 4.78 -26.60
N GLU A 520 10.26 4.77 -25.68
CA GLU A 520 11.66 5.14 -25.94
C GLU A 520 12.61 4.00 -25.56
N ARG A 521 13.78 3.95 -26.22
CA ARG A 521 14.88 3.07 -25.80
C ARG A 521 15.68 3.77 -24.71
N LEU A 522 15.93 3.08 -23.60
CA LEU A 522 16.77 3.55 -22.53
C LEU A 522 17.52 2.38 -21.90
N LYS A 523 18.85 2.49 -21.80
CA LYS A 523 19.63 1.59 -20.94
C LYS A 523 19.46 2.07 -19.50
N VAL A 524 18.49 1.50 -18.80
CA VAL A 524 18.21 1.85 -17.40
C VAL A 524 19.41 1.48 -16.53
N LYS A 525 19.98 2.46 -15.83
CA LYS A 525 21.07 2.29 -14.85
C LYS A 525 20.46 2.06 -13.47
N VAL A 526 19.62 3.00 -13.03
CA VAL A 526 18.80 2.88 -11.84
C VAL A 526 17.41 3.42 -12.15
N ALA A 527 16.40 2.61 -11.83
CA ALA A 527 14.99 2.98 -11.88
C ALA A 527 14.50 3.38 -10.48
N LEU A 528 13.71 4.45 -10.40
CA LEU A 528 13.04 4.87 -9.18
C LEU A 528 11.52 4.83 -9.37
N SER A 529 10.80 4.24 -8.41
CA SER A 529 9.33 4.21 -8.38
C SER A 529 8.82 5.07 -7.22
N ASN A 530 8.03 6.08 -7.53
CA ASN A 530 7.47 7.03 -6.57
C ASN A 530 6.01 6.72 -6.23
N SER A 531 5.63 6.95 -4.98
CA SER A 531 4.23 6.94 -4.56
C SER A 531 4.00 7.94 -3.44
N PHE A 532 3.06 8.88 -3.65
CA PHE A 532 2.73 9.95 -2.71
C PHE A 532 1.24 9.89 -2.35
N GLY A 533 0.93 9.35 -1.18
CA GLY A 533 -0.44 9.12 -0.74
C GLY A 533 -1.04 10.27 0.05
N PHE A 534 -2.38 10.32 0.05
CA PHE A 534 -3.14 11.09 1.03
C PHE A 534 -2.68 10.76 2.46
N GLY A 535 -2.73 11.75 3.34
CA GLY A 535 -2.06 11.76 4.64
C GLY A 535 -0.61 12.25 4.58
N GLY A 536 -0.16 12.67 3.39
CA GLY A 536 1.22 13.12 3.16
C GLY A 536 2.21 11.96 3.25
N HIS A 537 1.83 10.75 2.85
CA HIS A 537 2.71 9.57 2.89
C HIS A 537 3.57 9.51 1.64
N ASN A 538 4.87 9.77 1.77
CA ASN A 538 5.77 9.71 0.63
C ASN A 538 6.59 8.43 0.64
N SER A 539 6.81 7.82 -0.52
CA SER A 539 7.73 6.68 -0.65
C SER A 539 8.42 6.65 -2.00
N SER A 540 9.72 6.33 -1.98
CA SER A 540 10.57 6.15 -3.16
C SER A 540 11.39 4.88 -2.99
N ILE A 541 11.34 3.99 -3.96
CA ILE A 541 12.11 2.73 -3.99
C ILE A 541 12.95 2.63 -5.27
N LEU A 542 14.12 2.00 -5.20
CA LEU A 542 15.10 1.95 -6.27
C LEU A 542 15.42 0.52 -6.71
N PHE A 543 15.56 0.33 -8.03
CA PHE A 543 15.93 -0.93 -8.66
C PHE A 543 17.07 -0.72 -9.67
N ALA A 544 17.90 -1.73 -9.88
CA ALA A 544 18.96 -1.73 -10.89
C ALA A 544 19.00 -3.03 -11.68
N PRO A 545 19.59 -3.05 -12.89
CA PRO A 545 20.05 -4.29 -13.50
C PRO A 545 20.94 -5.07 -12.53
N PHE A 546 20.66 -6.35 -12.34
CA PHE A 546 21.51 -7.23 -11.54
C PHE A 546 22.84 -7.50 -12.28
N GLN A 547 23.95 -7.37 -11.55
CA GLN A 547 25.31 -7.63 -12.04
C GLN A 547 25.99 -8.76 -11.27
#